data_AF-A0A1V4V3S6-F1
#
_entry.id   AF-A0A1V4V3S6-F1
#
_cell.length_a   1.000
_cell.length_b   1.000
_cell.length_c   1.000
_cell.angle_alpha   90.00
_cell.angle_beta   90.00
_cell.angle_gamma   90.00
#
_symmetry.space_group_name_H-M   'P 1'
#
loop_
_entity.id
_entity.type
_entity.pdbx_description
1 polymer ?
#
loop_
_entity_poly.entity_id
_entity_poly.type
_entity_poly.pdbx_seq_one_letter_code
_entity_poly.pdbx_strand_id
1 'polypeptide(L)'
;MVLEDMRSPCEEIVWEVLPGIRAAIALELVRRGLSQRDASRVLGITPAAVSQYVSRKRGYSIEFREDVRASIEQLAEELVAEVPVDLQSRICQICQSARGSGSCSTKVSECTVQSSTPP
;
A
#
# COMPACT_ATOMS: atom_id res chain seq x y z
N MET A 1 11.86 -25.77 12.71
CA MET A 1 11.21 -25.08 13.85
C MET A 1 10.31 -24.02 13.24
N VAL A 2 9.03 -24.36 13.09
CA VAL A 2 8.02 -23.42 12.59
C VAL A 2 7.59 -22.60 13.80
N LEU A 3 7.91 -21.31 13.80
CA LEU A 3 7.32 -20.36 14.75
C LEU A 3 5.87 -20.21 14.30
N GLU A 4 4.97 -20.96 14.95
CA GLU A 4 3.53 -20.69 14.88
C GLU A 4 3.31 -19.34 15.55
N ASP A 5 3.29 -18.29 14.74
CA ASP A 5 2.98 -16.94 15.17
C ASP A 5 1.52 -16.94 15.67
N MET A 6 1.35 -16.83 16.99
CA MET A 6 0.10 -16.37 17.63
C MET A 6 -0.16 -14.90 17.25
N ARG A 7 -0.23 -14.58 15.96
CA ARG A 7 -0.70 -13.27 15.51
C ARG A 7 -2.20 -13.35 15.39
N SER A 8 -2.87 -12.42 16.06
CA SER A 8 -4.25 -12.14 15.73
C SER A 8 -4.36 -11.78 14.24
N PRO A 9 -5.46 -12.12 13.56
CA PRO A 9 -5.65 -11.76 12.15
C PRO A 9 -5.51 -10.23 11.91
N CYS A 10 -5.74 -9.43 12.95
CA CYS A 10 -5.50 -8.00 12.96
C CYS A 10 -4.01 -7.61 12.86
N GLU A 11 -3.14 -8.34 13.55
CA GLU A 11 -1.69 -8.12 13.51
C GLU A 11 -1.11 -8.53 12.16
N GLU A 12 -1.56 -9.65 11.58
CA GLU A 12 -1.14 -10.08 10.25
C GLU A 12 -1.38 -9.01 9.18
N ILE A 13 -2.53 -8.32 9.21
CA ILE A 13 -2.85 -7.24 8.26
C ILE A 13 -1.86 -6.07 8.36
N VAL A 14 -1.50 -5.69 9.59
CA VAL A 14 -0.61 -4.55 9.84
C VAL A 14 0.83 -4.87 9.45
N TRP A 15 1.28 -6.09 9.74
CA TRP A 15 2.68 -6.48 9.56
C TRP A 15 2.99 -7.02 8.16
N GLU A 16 2.01 -7.67 7.51
CA GLU A 16 2.21 -8.33 6.22
C GLU A 16 1.44 -7.62 5.09
N VAL A 17 0.11 -7.49 5.20
CA VAL A 17 -0.73 -7.05 4.08
C VAL A 17 -0.49 -5.59 3.68
N LEU A 18 -0.58 -4.66 4.63
CA LEU A 18 -0.40 -3.23 4.33
C LEU A 18 1.01 -2.90 3.82
N PRO A 19 2.10 -3.41 4.44
CA PRO A 19 3.44 -3.27 3.89
C PRO A 19 3.59 -3.92 2.52
N GLY A 20 2.97 -5.08 2.28
CA GLY A 20 2.96 -5.77 1.00
C GLY A 20 2.30 -4.96 -0.12
N ILE A 21 1.13 -4.36 0.15
CA ILE A 21 0.41 -3.51 -0.82
C ILE A 21 1.27 -2.29 -1.19
N ARG A 22 1.82 -1.59 -0.19
CA ARG A 22 2.70 -0.43 -0.44
C ARG A 22 3.94 -0.80 -1.24
N ALA A 23 4.55 -1.95 -0.94
CA ALA A 23 5.70 -2.46 -1.67
C ALA A 23 5.35 -2.80 -3.12
N ALA A 24 4.20 -3.45 -3.35
CA ALA A 24 3.72 -3.79 -4.68
C ALA A 24 3.46 -2.54 -5.54
N ILE A 25 2.79 -1.52 -4.99
CA ILE A 25 2.57 -0.25 -5.70
C ILE A 25 3.92 0.41 -6.00
N ALA A 26 4.82 0.52 -5.03
CA ALA A 26 6.14 1.12 -5.23
C ALA A 26 6.95 0.42 -6.32
N LEU A 27 6.92 -0.91 -6.35
CA LEU A 27 7.61 -1.71 -7.36
C LEU A 27 7.00 -1.49 -8.76
N GLU A 28 5.67 -1.41 -8.85
CA GLU A 28 4.97 -1.18 -10.11
C GLU A 28 5.24 0.23 -10.67
N LEU A 29 5.28 1.25 -9.80
CA LEU A 29 5.69 2.60 -10.20
C LEU A 29 7.11 2.62 -10.77
N VAL A 30 8.06 1.96 -10.09
CA VAL A 30 9.44 1.86 -10.58
C VAL A 30 9.52 1.07 -11.89
N ARG A 31 8.74 -0.02 -12.03
CA ARG A 31 8.64 -0.80 -13.26
C ARG A 31 8.13 0.03 -14.44
N ARG A 32 7.25 0.99 -14.16
CA ARG A 32 6.68 1.94 -15.13
C ARG A 32 7.59 3.14 -15.43
N GLY A 33 8.79 3.18 -14.87
CA GLY A 33 9.83 4.16 -15.22
C GLY A 33 9.99 5.31 -14.23
N LEU A 34 9.28 5.31 -13.09
CA LEU A 34 9.52 6.30 -12.04
C LEU A 34 10.81 5.98 -11.30
N SER A 35 11.56 7.03 -10.92
CA SER A 35 12.67 6.85 -10.00
C SER A 35 12.17 6.47 -8.60
N GLN A 36 12.99 5.79 -7.80
CA GLN A 36 12.63 5.48 -6.40
C GLN A 36 12.28 6.75 -5.60
N ARG A 37 12.92 7.87 -5.94
CA ARG A 37 12.63 9.18 -5.33
C ARG A 37 11.24 9.68 -5.74
N ASP A 38 10.89 9.60 -7.01
CA ASP A 38 9.56 10.01 -7.47
C ASP A 38 8.47 9.11 -6.91
N ALA A 39 8.69 7.80 -6.88
CA ALA A 39 7.80 6.84 -6.24
C ALA A 39 7.59 7.16 -4.75
N SER A 40 8.64 7.56 -4.04
CA SER A 40 8.53 7.96 -2.62
C SER A 40 7.68 9.22 -2.42
N ARG A 41 7.80 10.20 -3.34
CA ARG A 41 6.98 11.42 -3.34
C ARG A 41 5.52 11.12 -3.63
N VAL A 42 5.25 10.31 -4.67
CA VAL A 42 3.89 9.91 -5.07
C VAL A 42 3.19 9.14 -3.94
N LEU A 43 3.91 8.23 -3.28
CA LEU A 43 3.35 7.41 -2.20
C LEU A 43 3.32 8.11 -0.84
N GLY A 44 3.94 9.28 -0.70
CA GLY A 44 4.04 9.99 0.59
C GLY A 44 4.83 9.23 1.65
N ILE A 45 5.84 8.45 1.24
CA ILE A 45 6.71 7.66 2.14
C ILE A 45 8.17 8.07 1.99
N THR A 46 9.02 7.58 2.89
CA THR A 46 10.44 7.91 2.83
C THR A 46 11.12 7.19 1.66
N PRO A 47 12.14 7.80 1.02
CA PRO A 47 12.97 7.12 0.01
C PRO A 47 13.62 5.84 0.56
N ALA A 48 13.94 5.82 1.86
CA ALA A 48 14.45 4.63 2.55
C ALA A 48 13.44 3.48 2.56
N ALA A 49 12.13 3.76 2.73
CA ALA A 49 11.08 2.74 2.65
C ALA A 49 10.98 2.16 1.24
N VAL A 50 11.01 3.00 0.20
CA VAL A 50 11.02 2.53 -1.21
C VAL A 50 12.26 1.69 -1.50
N SER A 51 13.43 2.14 -1.06
CA SER A 51 14.68 1.38 -1.21
C SER A 51 14.59 0.02 -0.53
N GLN A 52 13.99 -0.07 0.66
CA GLN A 52 13.76 -1.34 1.37
C GLN A 52 12.80 -2.26 0.60
N TYR A 53 11.73 -1.72 0.01
CA TYR A 53 10.80 -2.48 -0.82
C TYR A 53 11.48 -3.02 -2.08
N VAL A 54 12.23 -2.18 -2.80
CA VAL A 54 12.95 -2.57 -4.02
C VAL A 54 14.08 -3.57 -3.71
N SER A 55 14.77 -3.40 -2.58
CA SER A 55 15.86 -4.28 -2.13
C SER A 55 15.36 -5.64 -1.60
N ARG A 56 14.05 -5.91 -1.64
CA ARG A 56 13.40 -7.18 -1.27
C ARG A 56 13.68 -7.65 0.17
N LYS A 57 14.04 -6.74 1.09
CA LYS A 57 14.32 -7.09 2.50
C LYS A 57 13.06 -7.19 3.36
N ARG A 58 11.92 -6.64 2.91
CA ARG A 58 10.60 -6.74 3.56
C ARG A 58 9.49 -6.87 2.50
N GLY A 59 8.55 -7.79 2.70
CA GLY A 59 7.28 -7.85 1.96
C GLY A 59 7.22 -8.68 0.65
N TYR A 60 8.19 -9.55 0.38
CA TYR A 60 8.25 -10.30 -0.90
C TYR A 60 7.53 -11.66 -0.89
N SER A 61 6.83 -12.04 0.19
CA SER A 61 6.17 -13.36 0.28
C SER A 61 4.67 -13.33 -0.01
N ILE A 62 4.08 -12.16 -0.26
CA ILE A 62 2.62 -12.05 -0.38
C ILE A 62 2.27 -12.02 -1.86
N GLU A 63 1.89 -13.19 -2.37
CA GLU A 63 1.23 -13.26 -3.67
C GLU A 63 -0.20 -12.77 -3.52
N PHE A 64 -0.50 -11.64 -4.14
CA PHE A 64 -1.85 -11.11 -4.21
C PHE A 64 -2.66 -11.90 -5.26
N ARG A 65 -3.94 -12.13 -4.94
CA ARG A 65 -4.92 -12.61 -5.92
C ARG A 65 -4.96 -11.68 -7.13
N GLU A 66 -5.33 -12.22 -8.29
CA GLU A 66 -5.30 -11.51 -9.58
C GLU A 66 -6.14 -10.22 -9.57
N ASP A 67 -7.29 -10.21 -8.89
CA ASP A 67 -8.16 -9.04 -8.75
C ASP A 67 -7.49 -7.90 -7.95
N VAL A 68 -6.78 -8.26 -6.87
CA VAL A 68 -6.02 -7.30 -6.06
C VAL A 68 -4.82 -6.79 -6.82
N ARG A 69 -4.13 -7.67 -7.55
CA ARG A 69 -2.99 -7.32 -8.42
C ARG A 69 -3.42 -6.34 -9.52
N ALA A 70 -4.53 -6.61 -10.19
CA ALA A 70 -5.10 -5.70 -11.21
C ALA A 70 -5.45 -4.34 -10.61
N SER A 71 -6.01 -4.30 -9.40
CA SER A 71 -6.32 -3.05 -8.70
C SER A 71 -5.07 -2.23 -8.34
N ILE A 72 -3.97 -2.90 -7.97
CA ILE A 72 -2.66 -2.28 -7.73
C ILE A 72 -2.07 -1.72 -9.03
N GLU A 73 -2.12 -2.49 -10.12
CA GLU A 73 -1.62 -2.06 -11.43
C GLU A 73 -2.38 -0.85 -11.96
N GLN A 74 -3.71 -0.86 -11.84
CA GLN A 74 -4.57 0.26 -12.22
C GLN A 74 -4.24 1.51 -11.40
N LEU A 75 -4.10 1.38 -10.08
CA LEU A 75 -3.71 2.50 -9.23
C LEU A 75 -2.34 3.04 -9.62
N ALA A 76 -1.36 2.17 -9.89
CA ALA A 76 -0.04 2.61 -10.34
C ALA A 76 -0.11 3.35 -11.68
N GLU A 77 -0.96 2.91 -12.61
CA GLU A 77 -1.19 3.60 -13.88
C GLU A 77 -1.79 5.01 -13.69
N GLU A 78 -2.84 5.13 -12.87
CA GLU A 78 -3.47 6.41 -12.54
C GLU A 78 -2.46 7.38 -11.91
N LEU A 79 -1.59 6.88 -11.03
CA LEU A 79 -0.54 7.68 -10.38
C LEU A 79 0.56 8.13 -11.36
N VAL A 80 0.93 7.28 -12.32
CA VAL A 80 1.90 7.64 -13.38
C VAL A 80 1.29 8.66 -14.34
N ALA A 81 -0.01 8.56 -14.61
CA ALA A 81 -0.76 9.50 -15.44
C ALA A 81 -1.13 10.80 -14.70
N GLU A 82 -0.66 10.99 -13.46
CA GLU A 82 -0.93 12.16 -12.61
C GLU A 82 -2.43 12.45 -12.42
N VAL A 83 -3.27 11.40 -12.46
CA VAL A 83 -4.70 11.52 -12.21
C VAL A 83 -4.91 11.84 -10.73
N PRO A 84 -5.75 12.84 -10.39
CA PRO A 84 -6.06 13.14 -8.99
C PRO A 84 -6.81 11.97 -8.36
N VAL A 85 -6.11 11.20 -7.53
CA VAL A 85 -6.66 10.04 -6.81
C VAL A 85 -6.41 10.19 -5.32
N ASP A 86 -7.39 9.83 -4.51
CA ASP A 86 -7.16 9.70 -3.07
C ASP A 86 -6.45 8.38 -2.77
N LEU A 87 -5.12 8.46 -2.68
CA LEU A 87 -4.25 7.31 -2.48
C LEU A 87 -4.63 6.50 -1.24
N GLN A 88 -5.03 7.15 -0.14
CA GLN A 88 -5.40 6.45 1.09
C GLN A 88 -6.66 5.61 0.88
N SER A 89 -7.70 6.19 0.28
CA SER A 89 -8.94 5.44 -0.02
C SER A 89 -8.69 4.27 -0.97
N ARG A 90 -7.86 4.46 -2.02
CA ARG A 90 -7.54 3.39 -2.97
C ARG A 90 -6.76 2.25 -2.31
N ILE A 91 -5.77 2.56 -1.49
CA ILE A 91 -5.04 1.54 -0.71
C ILE A 91 -6.00 0.80 0.24
N CYS A 92 -6.92 1.52 0.88
CA CYS A 92 -7.92 0.91 1.78
C CYS A 92 -8.84 -0.07 1.04
N GLN A 93 -9.30 0.29 -0.16
CA GLN A 93 -10.12 -0.59 -1.02
C GLN A 93 -9.33 -1.83 -1.45
N ILE A 94 -8.08 -1.68 -1.90
CA ILE A 94 -7.21 -2.81 -2.26
C ILE A 94 -7.01 -3.72 -1.05
N CYS A 95 -6.78 -3.16 0.13
CA CYS A 95 -6.64 -3.90 1.38
C CYS A 95 -7.93 -4.64 1.77
N GLN A 96 -9.11 -4.05 1.53
CA GLN A 96 -10.40 -4.73 1.75
C GLN A 96 -10.58 -5.91 0.79
N SER A 97 -10.30 -5.72 -0.50
CA SER A 97 -10.37 -6.79 -1.50
C SER A 97 -9.39 -7.93 -1.21
N ALA A 98 -8.20 -7.60 -0.67
CA ALA A 98 -7.21 -8.59 -0.27
C ALA A 98 -7.64 -9.46 0.92
N ARG A 99 -8.50 -8.94 1.83
CA ARG A 99 -8.96 -9.69 3.01
C ARG A 99 -10.04 -10.73 2.72
N GLY A 100 -10.75 -10.62 1.59
CA GLY A 100 -11.96 -11.42 1.36
C GLY A 100 -13.11 -10.98 2.27
N SER A 101 -14.33 -10.94 1.73
CA SER A 101 -15.57 -10.43 2.35
C SER A 101 -15.65 -10.51 3.89
N GLY A 102 -15.41 -9.38 4.55
CA GLY A 102 -15.69 -9.09 5.96
C GLY A 102 -15.81 -7.58 6.12
N SER A 103 -17.04 -7.08 6.01
CA SER A 103 -17.44 -5.67 5.87
C SER A 103 -16.72 -4.68 6.80
N CYS A 104 -16.31 -3.52 6.28
CA CYS A 104 -16.40 -2.29 7.04
C CYS A 104 -16.72 -1.12 6.11
N SER A 105 -17.92 -0.58 6.30
CA SER A 105 -18.57 0.43 5.48
C SER A 105 -17.75 1.71 5.39
N THR A 106 -17.64 2.20 4.15
CA THR A 106 -17.26 3.56 3.79
C THR A 106 -18.05 4.58 4.61
N LYS A 107 -17.32 5.48 5.28
CA LYS A 107 -17.59 6.91 5.21
C LYS A 107 -16.27 7.65 5.06
N VAL A 108 -15.92 7.93 3.80
CA VAL A 108 -15.04 9.07 3.49
C VAL A 108 -15.90 10.30 3.77
N SER A 109 -15.75 10.86 4.96
CA SER A 109 -16.32 12.15 5.31
C SER A 109 -15.17 13.01 5.78
N GLU A 110 -14.73 13.87 4.84
CA GLU A 110 -14.12 15.17 5.06
C GLU A 110 -13.27 15.33 6.33
N CYS A 111 -11.95 15.17 6.19
CA CYS A 111 -11.01 15.75 7.15
C CYS A 111 -10.15 16.77 6.44
N THR A 112 -10.61 18.01 6.52
CA THR A 112 -9.82 19.23 6.36
C THR A 112 -8.49 19.10 7.08
N VAL A 113 -7.42 19.43 6.34
CA VAL A 113 -6.05 19.53 6.82
C VAL A 113 -5.97 20.49 8.01
N GLN A 114 -5.75 19.98 9.21
CA GLN A 114 -5.14 20.74 10.30
C GLN A 114 -4.21 19.83 11.11
N SER A 115 -2.97 19.68 10.64
CA SER A 115 -1.87 19.19 11.47
C SER A 115 -1.34 20.36 12.32
N SER A 116 -1.97 20.61 13.45
CA SER A 116 -1.37 21.37 14.55
C SER A 116 -0.41 20.44 15.31
N THR A 117 0.88 20.76 15.25
CA THR A 117 1.94 20.18 16.08
C THR A 117 1.68 20.47 17.57
N PRO A 118 1.78 19.49 18.50
CA PRO A 118 1.91 19.77 19.93
C PRO A 118 3.39 19.75 20.39
N PRO A 119 3.69 20.40 21.53
CA PRO A 119 5.01 20.94 21.89
C PRO A 119 6.05 19.90 22.32
#